data_AF-A0AAW9K5K7-F1
#
_entry.id   AF-A0AAW9K5K7-F1
#
_cell.length_a   1.000
_cell.length_b   1.000
_cell.length_c   1.000
_cell.angle_alpha   90.00
_cell.angle_beta   90.00
_cell.angle_gamma   90.00
#
_symmetry.space_group_name_H-M   'P 1'
#
loop_
_entity.id
_entity.type
_entity.pdbx_description
1 polymer ?
#
loop_
_entity_poly.entity_id
_entity_poly.type
_entity_poly.pdbx_seq_one_letter_code
_entity_poly.pdbx_strand_id
1 'polypeptide(L)'
;RKLDGVSSGIAVITIADGDNRIIVVPGANGQLKPEAILEQEQLIAESDLVLLQLEIPLDTVAEAVRIAAKHKVPIMLNPAPADQLTPELMNSITWLTPNEHELMLMFGAAADHKADESNAAYHELISRMPGRIIMTKGGDGALWC
;
A
#
# COMPACT_ATOMS: atom_id res chain seq x y z
N ARG A 1 16.94 -7.04 12.86
CA ARG A 1 17.42 -6.37 14.09
C ARG A 1 16.39 -6.55 15.19
N LYS A 2 16.78 -6.79 16.45
CA LYS A 2 15.86 -6.80 17.60
C LYS A 2 15.88 -5.41 18.25
N LEU A 3 14.70 -4.91 18.64
CA LEU A 3 14.56 -3.66 19.40
C LEU A 3 14.31 -4.01 20.87
N ASP A 4 15.16 -3.52 21.76
CA ASP A 4 15.02 -3.80 23.19
C ASP A 4 13.80 -3.07 23.76
N GLY A 5 12.99 -3.81 24.54
CA GLY A 5 11.77 -3.28 25.15
C GLY A 5 10.58 -3.08 24.20
N VAL A 6 10.68 -3.50 22.93
CA VAL A 6 9.60 -3.37 21.94
C VAL A 6 9.12 -4.76 21.51
N SER A 7 7.82 -5.01 21.62
CA SER A 7 7.22 -6.25 21.12
C SER A 7 7.12 -6.26 19.60
N SER A 8 7.02 -7.43 18.98
CA SER A 8 6.58 -7.55 17.59
C SER A 8 5.20 -6.91 17.40
N GLY A 9 4.89 -6.51 16.17
CA GLY A 9 3.54 -6.09 15.80
C GLY A 9 2.55 -7.23 15.99
N ILE A 10 1.35 -6.90 16.46
CA ILE A 10 0.24 -7.85 16.63
C ILE A 10 -1.05 -7.27 16.05
N ALA A 11 -1.92 -8.16 15.57
CA ALA A 11 -3.29 -7.85 15.25
C ALA A 11 -4.20 -8.71 16.12
N VAL A 12 -5.11 -8.08 16.86
CA VAL A 12 -6.17 -8.76 17.62
C VAL A 12 -7.42 -8.72 16.77
N ILE A 13 -7.81 -9.88 16.23
CA ILE A 13 -8.98 -10.02 15.38
C ILE A 13 -10.11 -10.60 16.23
N THR A 14 -11.20 -9.85 16.34
CA THR A 14 -12.43 -10.29 17.01
C THR A 14 -13.57 -10.32 16.01
N ILE A 15 -14.52 -11.24 16.19
CA ILE A 15 -15.72 -11.29 15.36
C ILE A 15 -16.83 -10.56 16.11
N ALA A 16 -17.46 -9.59 15.46
CA ALA A 16 -18.62 -8.90 15.99
C ALA A 16 -19.62 -8.63 14.88
N ASP A 17 -20.90 -8.89 15.14
CA ASP A 17 -21.99 -8.69 14.17
C ASP A 17 -21.79 -9.45 12.85
N GLY A 18 -21.05 -10.56 12.87
CA GLY A 18 -20.73 -11.37 11.69
C GLY A 18 -19.55 -10.85 10.85
N ASP A 19 -18.87 -9.80 11.32
CA ASP A 19 -17.75 -9.17 10.62
C ASP A 19 -16.47 -9.14 11.48
N ASN A 20 -15.32 -8.97 10.82
CA ASN A 20 -14.02 -8.89 11.46
C ASN A 20 -13.78 -7.48 12.01
N ARG A 21 -13.51 -7.39 13.32
CA ARG A 21 -12.96 -6.19 13.97
C ARG A 21 -11.50 -6.42 14.29
N ILE A 22 -10.64 -5.66 13.63
CA ILE A 22 -9.18 -5.80 13.70
C ILE A 22 -8.62 -4.63 14.51
N ILE A 23 -7.92 -4.94 15.61
CA ILE A 23 -7.16 -3.98 16.40
C ILE A 23 -5.68 -4.23 16.11
N VAL A 24 -5.02 -3.25 15.48
CA VAL A 24 -3.60 -3.35 15.12
C VAL A 24 -2.74 -2.63 16.14
N VAL A 25 -1.72 -3.32 16.65
CA VAL A 25 -0.65 -2.73 17.47
C VAL A 25 0.65 -2.90 16.68
N PRO A 26 1.19 -1.82 16.08
CA PRO A 26 2.33 -1.93 15.15
C PRO A 26 3.60 -2.52 15.76
N GLY A 27 3.82 -2.34 17.08
CA GLY A 27 5.02 -2.83 17.76
C GLY A 27 6.30 -2.38 17.05
N ALA A 28 7.21 -3.32 16.83
CA ALA A 28 8.46 -3.08 16.11
C ALA A 28 8.27 -2.60 14.65
N ASN A 29 7.17 -2.93 13.97
CA ASN A 29 6.91 -2.47 12.59
C ASN A 29 6.76 -0.95 12.57
N GLY A 30 6.06 -0.39 13.56
CA GLY A 30 5.91 1.06 13.73
C GLY A 30 7.17 1.80 14.20
N GLN A 31 8.27 1.08 14.41
CA GLN A 31 9.59 1.63 14.78
C GLN A 31 10.62 1.49 13.66
N LEU A 32 10.22 0.95 12.50
CA LEU A 32 11.10 0.92 11.34
C LEU A 32 11.33 2.35 10.86
N LYS A 33 12.59 2.70 10.63
CA LYS A 33 13.00 4.06 10.25
C LYS A 33 13.64 4.08 8.87
N PRO A 34 13.63 5.22 8.17
CA PRO A 34 14.30 5.39 6.88
C PRO A 34 15.76 4.94 6.86
N GLU A 35 16.51 5.14 7.95
CA GLU A 35 17.94 4.77 8.00
C GLU A 35 18.15 3.26 7.86
N ALA A 36 17.22 2.44 8.36
CA ALA A 36 17.29 0.99 8.19
C ALA A 36 17.12 0.57 6.73
N ILE A 37 16.41 1.37 5.92
CA ILE A 37 16.22 1.14 4.49
C ILE A 37 17.45 1.60 3.70
N LEU A 38 18.04 2.74 4.08
CA LEU A 38 19.31 3.23 3.52
C LEU A 38 20.43 2.19 3.65
N GLU A 39 20.53 1.52 4.79
CA GLU A 39 21.50 0.43 5.01
C GLU A 39 21.32 -0.75 4.02
N GLN A 40 20.14 -0.89 3.42
CA GLN A 40 19.81 -1.94 2.44
C GLN A 40 19.79 -1.41 1.00
N GLU A 41 20.33 -0.23 0.72
CA GLU A 41 20.28 0.38 -0.62
C GLU A 41 20.81 -0.54 -1.72
N GLN A 42 21.93 -1.22 -1.49
CA GLN A 42 22.52 -2.13 -2.48
C GLN A 42 21.59 -3.31 -2.80
N LEU A 43 20.97 -3.90 -1.77
CA LEU A 43 20.01 -4.99 -1.95
C LEU A 43 18.80 -4.53 -2.79
N ILE A 44 18.30 -3.33 -2.51
CA ILE A 44 17.21 -2.73 -3.28
C ILE A 44 17.65 -2.53 -4.74
N ALA A 45 18.84 -1.97 -4.96
CA ALA A 45 19.36 -1.68 -6.30
C ALA A 45 19.54 -2.92 -7.18
N GLU A 46 19.87 -4.06 -6.57
CA GLU A 46 20.06 -5.35 -7.25
C GLU A 46 18.76 -6.15 -7.42
N SER A 47 17.62 -5.65 -6.91
CA SER A 47 16.34 -6.35 -6.97
C SER A 47 15.62 -6.16 -8.31
N ASP A 48 14.91 -7.19 -8.76
CA ASP A 48 14.05 -7.11 -9.95
C ASP A 48 12.75 -6.32 -9.71
N LEU A 49 12.29 -6.26 -8.45
CA LEU A 49 11.06 -5.59 -8.01
C LEU A 49 11.14 -5.30 -6.51
N VAL A 50 10.61 -4.15 -6.10
CA VAL A 50 10.33 -3.84 -4.69
C VAL A 50 8.82 -3.88 -4.45
N LEU A 51 8.37 -4.78 -3.57
CA LEU A 51 6.97 -4.89 -3.15
C LEU A 51 6.79 -4.29 -1.74
N LEU A 52 5.87 -3.34 -1.60
CA LEU A 52 5.60 -2.63 -0.35
C LEU A 52 4.11 -2.67 0.05
N GLN A 53 3.86 -2.41 1.33
CA GLN A 53 2.55 -2.15 1.93
C GLN A 53 2.64 -0.90 2.84
N LEU A 54 1.52 -0.45 3.40
CA LEU A 54 1.43 0.73 4.28
C LEU A 54 1.36 0.38 5.78
N GLU A 55 1.83 -0.80 6.18
CA GLU A 55 1.86 -1.25 7.59
C GLU A 55 3.14 -0.86 8.37
N ILE A 56 3.99 -0.05 7.75
CA ILE A 56 5.16 0.58 8.35
C ILE A 56 5.06 2.10 8.18
N PRO A 57 5.83 2.91 8.93
CA PRO A 57 5.79 4.36 8.82
C PRO A 57 5.95 4.85 7.37
N LEU A 58 5.10 5.81 6.95
CA LEU A 58 5.03 6.29 5.57
C LEU A 58 6.36 6.93 5.09
N ASP A 59 7.10 7.57 5.99
CA ASP A 59 8.44 8.10 5.71
C ASP A 59 9.43 6.99 5.33
N THR A 60 9.30 5.81 5.93
CA THR A 60 10.10 4.62 5.64
C THR A 60 9.70 4.00 4.29
N VAL A 61 8.40 3.93 3.99
CA VAL A 61 7.91 3.54 2.65
C VAL A 61 8.45 4.50 1.59
N ALA A 62 8.38 5.81 1.85
CA ALA A 62 8.86 6.84 0.93
C ALA A 62 10.36 6.71 0.66
N GLU A 63 11.15 6.37 1.67
CA GLU A 63 12.59 6.12 1.49
C GLU A 63 12.87 4.88 0.63
N ALA A 64 12.15 3.79 0.84
CA ALA A 64 12.25 2.60 -0.01
C ALA A 64 11.90 2.93 -1.47
N VAL A 65 10.82 3.69 -1.69
CA VAL A 65 10.41 4.14 -3.02
C VAL A 65 11.46 5.04 -3.66
N ARG A 66 12.03 5.97 -2.90
CA ARG A 66 13.08 6.89 -3.39
C ARG A 66 14.32 6.13 -3.85
N ILE A 67 14.77 5.14 -3.08
CA ILE A 67 15.94 4.32 -3.43
C ILE A 67 15.64 3.45 -4.65
N ALA A 68 14.50 2.77 -4.68
CA ALA A 68 14.11 1.94 -5.82
C ALA A 68 14.01 2.77 -7.11
N ALA A 69 13.37 3.94 -7.06
CA ALA A 69 13.26 4.86 -8.19
C ALA A 69 14.62 5.38 -8.66
N LYS A 70 15.54 5.71 -7.74
CA LYS A 70 16.92 6.12 -8.05
C LYS A 70 17.65 5.05 -8.88
N HIS A 71 17.47 3.78 -8.54
CA HIS A 71 18.11 2.65 -9.23
C HIS A 71 17.27 2.07 -10.37
N LYS A 72 16.12 2.70 -10.68
CA LYS A 72 15.18 2.26 -11.73
C LYS A 72 14.63 0.84 -11.51
N VAL A 73 14.55 0.42 -10.26
CA VAL A 73 13.92 -0.83 -9.84
C VAL A 73 12.42 -0.59 -9.81
N PRO A 74 11.60 -1.42 -10.48
CA PRO A 74 10.16 -1.22 -10.47
C PRO A 74 9.58 -1.45 -9.07
N ILE A 75 8.47 -0.79 -8.80
CA ILE A 75 7.86 -0.72 -7.48
C ILE A 75 6.42 -1.18 -7.59
N MET A 76 6.05 -2.18 -6.79
CA MET A 76 4.66 -2.56 -6.57
C MET A 76 4.26 -2.12 -5.16
N LEU A 77 3.19 -1.34 -5.05
CA LEU A 77 2.61 -0.97 -3.77
C LEU A 77 1.22 -1.58 -3.64
N ASN A 78 1.02 -2.35 -2.59
CA ASN A 78 -0.32 -2.64 -2.08
C ASN A 78 -0.70 -1.51 -1.10
N PRO A 79 -1.63 -0.61 -1.45
CA PRO A 79 -1.96 0.57 -0.64
C PRO A 79 -2.89 0.22 0.54
N ALA A 80 -2.51 -0.81 1.30
CA ALA A 80 -3.24 -1.34 2.45
C ALA A 80 -2.39 -1.18 3.73
N PRO A 81 -2.98 -0.72 4.85
CA PRO A 81 -4.32 -0.11 4.94
C PRO A 81 -4.40 1.20 4.14
N ALA A 82 -5.61 1.59 3.73
CA ALA A 82 -5.81 2.78 2.90
C ALA A 82 -5.28 4.05 3.60
N ASP A 83 -4.37 4.76 2.93
CA ASP A 83 -3.82 6.04 3.37
C ASP A 83 -3.63 6.99 2.16
N GLN A 84 -3.48 8.28 2.43
CA GLN A 84 -3.22 9.27 1.40
C GLN A 84 -1.75 9.24 0.98
N LEU A 85 -1.50 8.85 -0.26
CA LEU A 85 -0.17 8.93 -0.87
C LEU A 85 0.04 10.34 -1.44
N THR A 86 1.22 10.90 -1.24
CA THR A 86 1.58 12.17 -1.91
C THR A 86 1.68 11.96 -3.43
N PRO A 87 1.42 13.00 -4.24
CA PRO A 87 1.57 12.90 -5.70
C PRO A 87 2.97 12.43 -6.13
N GLU A 88 4.01 12.85 -5.42
CA GLU A 88 5.40 12.48 -5.70
C GLU A 88 5.62 10.97 -5.51
N LEU A 89 5.09 10.41 -4.41
CA LEU A 89 5.18 8.99 -4.12
C LEU A 89 4.38 8.19 -5.15
N MET A 90 3.15 8.64 -5.43
CA MET A 90 2.26 8.02 -6.41
C MET A 90 2.88 7.98 -7.81
N ASN A 91 3.59 9.02 -8.23
CA ASN A 91 4.26 9.07 -9.53
C ASN A 91 5.46 8.12 -9.65
N SER A 92 6.06 7.70 -8.54
CA SER A 92 7.22 6.81 -8.54
C SER A 92 6.85 5.33 -8.61
N ILE A 93 5.63 4.96 -8.24
CA ILE A 93 5.17 3.57 -8.12
C ILE A 93 4.91 2.96 -9.49
N THR A 94 5.44 1.78 -9.82
CA THR A 94 5.16 1.15 -11.11
C THR A 94 3.75 0.56 -11.15
N TRP A 95 3.38 -0.21 -10.12
CA TRP A 95 2.06 -0.85 -10.02
C TRP A 95 1.42 -0.68 -8.64
N LEU A 96 0.11 -0.58 -8.64
CA LEU A 96 -0.75 -0.49 -7.46
C LEU A 96 -1.69 -1.69 -7.42
N THR A 97 -1.91 -2.27 -6.24
CA THR A 97 -2.84 -3.41 -6.06
C THR A 97 -3.95 -3.15 -5.04
N PRO A 98 -4.72 -2.04 -5.13
CA PRO A 98 -5.78 -1.75 -4.18
C PRO A 98 -6.93 -2.77 -4.29
N ASN A 99 -7.68 -2.98 -3.21
CA ASN A 99 -9.05 -3.47 -3.32
C ASN A 99 -10.03 -2.36 -3.72
N GLU A 100 -11.32 -2.67 -3.82
CA GLU A 100 -12.36 -1.70 -4.17
C GLU A 100 -12.38 -0.50 -3.21
N HIS A 101 -12.33 -0.77 -1.91
CA HIS A 101 -12.40 0.28 -0.88
C HIS A 101 -11.19 1.22 -0.93
N GLU A 102 -9.99 0.66 -1.04
CA GLU A 102 -8.73 1.39 -1.15
C GLU A 102 -8.69 2.24 -2.43
N LEU A 103 -9.12 1.69 -3.57
CA LEU A 103 -9.17 2.42 -4.84
C LEU A 103 -10.05 3.67 -4.71
N MET A 104 -11.23 3.53 -4.13
CA MET A 104 -12.17 4.63 -3.95
C MET A 104 -11.63 5.70 -3.00
N LEU A 105 -10.95 5.30 -1.93
CA LEU A 105 -10.30 6.23 -1.00
C LEU A 105 -9.14 6.99 -1.66
N MET A 106 -8.28 6.29 -2.39
CA MET A 106 -7.13 6.89 -3.08
C MET A 106 -7.53 7.98 -4.08
N PHE A 107 -8.66 7.82 -4.77
CA PHE A 107 -9.16 8.80 -5.75
C PHE A 107 -10.20 9.76 -5.18
N GLY A 108 -10.43 9.75 -3.86
CA GLY A 108 -11.38 10.65 -3.20
C GLY A 108 -12.86 10.40 -3.55
N ALA A 109 -13.18 9.25 -4.11
CA ALA A 109 -14.54 8.89 -4.53
C ALA A 109 -15.39 8.35 -3.36
N ALA A 110 -14.77 7.90 -2.27
CA ALA A 110 -15.46 7.33 -1.10
C ALA A 110 -16.06 8.36 -0.13
N ALA A 111 -15.74 9.66 -0.27
CA ALA A 111 -16.11 10.68 0.71
C ALA A 111 -17.62 10.92 0.87
N ASP A 112 -18.45 10.49 -0.10
CA ASP A 112 -19.87 10.87 -0.17
C ASP A 112 -20.87 9.73 0.14
N HIS A 113 -20.44 8.54 0.59
CA HIS A 113 -21.30 7.38 0.91
C HIS A 113 -22.31 6.95 -0.19
N LYS A 114 -22.18 7.50 -1.40
CA LYS A 114 -22.99 7.24 -2.60
C LYS A 114 -22.09 6.93 -3.80
N ALA A 115 -20.91 6.43 -3.53
CA ALA A 115 -19.94 6.16 -4.57
C ALA A 115 -20.49 5.05 -5.47
N ASP A 116 -20.41 5.25 -6.78
CA ASP A 116 -20.80 4.21 -7.74
C ASP A 116 -19.76 3.08 -7.67
N GLU A 117 -20.18 1.92 -7.16
CA GLU A 117 -19.37 0.70 -7.03
C GLU A 117 -19.53 -0.23 -8.24
N SER A 118 -20.00 0.29 -9.38
CA SER A 118 -20.07 -0.47 -10.62
C SER A 118 -18.68 -0.68 -11.24
N ASN A 119 -18.52 -1.77 -12.00
CA ASN A 119 -17.29 -1.99 -12.78
C ASN A 119 -16.99 -0.82 -13.72
N ALA A 120 -18.00 -0.12 -14.24
CA ALA A 120 -17.80 1.04 -15.12
C ALA A 120 -17.10 2.19 -14.38
N ALA A 121 -17.53 2.48 -13.14
CA ALA A 121 -16.88 3.48 -12.29
C ALA A 121 -15.45 3.07 -11.92
N TYR A 122 -15.22 1.80 -11.55
CA TYR A 122 -13.87 1.30 -11.30
C TYR A 122 -12.96 1.41 -12.54
N HIS A 123 -13.48 1.08 -13.72
CA HIS A 123 -12.75 1.25 -14.97
C HIS A 123 -12.37 2.71 -15.23
N GLU A 124 -13.24 3.67 -14.94
CA GLU A 124 -12.92 5.10 -15.05
C GLU A 124 -11.76 5.48 -14.13
N LEU A 125 -11.78 5.04 -12.87
CA LEU A 125 -10.74 5.33 -11.88
C LEU A 125 -9.39 4.71 -12.27
N ILE A 126 -9.38 3.42 -12.64
CA ILE A 126 -8.17 2.71 -13.09
C ILE A 126 -7.60 3.38 -14.34
N SER A 127 -8.44 3.85 -15.25
CA SER A 127 -8.02 4.55 -16.48
C SER A 127 -7.31 5.88 -16.23
N ARG A 128 -7.36 6.44 -15.00
CA ARG A 128 -6.57 7.63 -14.61
C ARG A 128 -5.07 7.31 -14.51
N MET A 129 -4.71 6.04 -14.32
CA MET A 129 -3.32 5.55 -14.31
C MET A 129 -3.21 4.27 -15.18
N PRO A 130 -3.30 4.41 -16.51
CA PRO A 130 -3.41 3.27 -17.42
C PRO A 130 -2.20 2.33 -17.29
N GLY A 131 -2.45 1.04 -17.20
CA GLY A 131 -1.46 -0.01 -17.04
C GLY A 131 -0.84 -0.12 -15.64
N ARG A 132 -1.19 0.76 -14.69
CA ARG A 132 -0.55 0.83 -13.36
C ARG A 132 -1.40 0.30 -12.22
N ILE A 133 -2.73 0.18 -12.35
CA ILE A 133 -3.58 -0.29 -11.26
C ILE A 133 -4.17 -1.67 -11.57
N ILE A 134 -3.91 -2.64 -10.69
CA ILE A 134 -4.53 -3.96 -10.68
C ILE A 134 -5.46 -4.02 -9.47
N MET A 135 -6.73 -3.66 -9.66
CA MET A 135 -7.70 -3.64 -8.56
C MET A 135 -8.19 -5.06 -8.24
N THR A 136 -8.04 -5.48 -6.99
CA THR A 136 -8.54 -6.79 -6.53
C THR A 136 -10.02 -6.73 -6.17
N LYS A 137 -10.75 -7.85 -6.36
CA LYS A 137 -12.19 -7.97 -6.10
C LYS A 137 -12.58 -9.21 -5.30
N GLY A 138 -11.74 -9.61 -4.35
CA GLY A 138 -11.95 -10.84 -3.57
C GLY A 138 -12.24 -12.06 -4.46
N GLY A 139 -13.41 -12.66 -4.32
CA GLY A 139 -13.84 -13.83 -5.11
C GLY A 139 -14.14 -13.54 -6.59
N ASP A 140 -14.37 -12.29 -6.96
CA ASP A 140 -14.71 -11.88 -8.33
C ASP A 140 -13.47 -11.64 -9.21
N GLY A 141 -12.27 -11.90 -8.68
CA GLY A 141 -11.01 -11.80 -9.40
C GLY A 141 -10.37 -10.41 -9.30
N ALA A 142 -10.02 -9.81 -10.44
CA ALA A 142 -9.35 -8.52 -10.51
C ALA A 142 -9.72 -7.73 -11.77
N LEU A 143 -9.64 -6.40 -11.70
CA LEU A 143 -9.76 -5.49 -12.84
C LEU A 143 -8.42 -4.81 -13.13
N TRP A 144 -8.09 -4.71 -14.42
CA TRP A 144 -6.89 -4.05 -14.93
C TRP A 144 -7.19 -3.48 -16.32
N CYS A 145 -6.72 -2.26 -16.62
CA CYS A 145 -6.78 -1.65 -17.94
C CYS A 145 -5.53 -0.81 -18.26
#